data_AF-A0A7L3CRM3-F1
#
_entry.id   AF-A0A7L3CRM3-F1
#
_cell.length_a   1.000
_cell.length_b   1.000
_cell.length_c   1.000
_cell.angle_alpha   90.00
_cell.angle_beta   90.00
_cell.angle_gamma   90.00
#
_symmetry.space_group_name_H-M   'P 1'
#
loop_
_entity.id
_entity.type
_entity.pdbx_description
1 polymer ?
#
loop_
_entity_poly.entity_id
_entity_poly.type
_entity_poly.pdbx_seq_one_letter_code
_entity_poly.pdbx_strand_id
1 'polypeptide(L)'
;KYTKFSISYYWINSLGQKTSIYHRSEHVNIPPGKENQSATSSYDQRIMPLENTYSTGTYYCAVEWNDIQIMGKGVFVLVRGTGYGESSYGWEVLVTLTVLLAVLSIIATALLLWKRKAMSCPQQVLCPRRNQINILRQKVETQPASASPPPPPPVYD
;
A
#
# COMPACT_ATOMS: atom_id res chain seq x y z
N LYS A 1 0.34 -0.73 -49.02
CA LYS A 1 0.30 0.50 -48.18
C LYS A 1 1.00 0.33 -46.82
N TYR A 2 0.93 -0.87 -46.20
CA TYR A 2 1.49 -1.15 -44.87
C TYR A 2 2.86 -1.86 -44.89
N THR A 3 3.45 -2.03 -46.07
CA THR A 3 4.73 -2.75 -46.23
C THR A 3 5.94 -1.90 -45.86
N LYS A 4 5.81 -0.57 -45.87
CA LYS A 4 6.83 0.38 -45.44
C LYS A 4 6.30 1.19 -44.26
N PHE A 5 7.01 1.16 -43.15
CA PHE A 5 6.65 1.90 -41.95
C PHE A 5 7.90 2.21 -41.14
N SER A 6 7.81 3.19 -40.25
CA SER A 6 8.85 3.50 -39.28
C SER A 6 8.35 3.25 -37.86
N ILE A 7 9.27 2.83 -37.00
CA ILE A 7 9.06 2.67 -35.57
C ILE A 7 9.94 3.69 -34.88
N SER A 8 9.34 4.53 -34.04
CA SER A 8 10.00 5.56 -33.26
C SER A 8 9.79 5.31 -31.77
N TYR A 9 10.88 5.39 -31.02
CA TYR A 9 10.89 5.35 -29.57
C TYR A 9 11.32 6.72 -29.06
N TYR A 10 10.53 7.27 -28.15
CA TYR A 10 10.81 8.56 -27.52
C TYR A 10 10.26 8.55 -26.10
N TRP A 11 10.68 9.51 -25.29
CA TRP A 11 10.09 9.71 -23.98
C TRP A 11 9.68 11.17 -23.80
N ILE A 12 8.73 11.39 -22.90
CA ILE A 12 8.24 12.71 -22.51
C ILE A 12 8.53 12.92 -21.03
N ASN A 13 9.21 14.01 -20.70
CA ASN A 13 9.54 14.36 -19.32
C ASN A 13 8.36 15.02 -18.58
N SER A 14 8.53 15.29 -17.28
CA SER A 14 7.53 15.99 -16.47
C SER A 14 7.22 17.41 -16.93
N LEU A 15 8.09 18.01 -17.75
CA LEU A 15 7.89 19.32 -18.38
C LEU A 15 7.20 19.22 -19.75
N GLY A 16 6.81 18.02 -20.19
CA GLY A 16 6.21 17.79 -21.50
C GLY A 16 7.20 17.78 -22.67
N GLN A 17 8.51 17.85 -22.41
CA GLN A 17 9.53 17.82 -23.45
C GLN A 17 9.67 16.42 -24.02
N LYS A 18 9.51 16.30 -25.35
CA LYS A 18 9.71 15.06 -26.10
C LYS A 18 11.17 14.91 -26.51
N THR A 19 11.77 13.77 -26.19
CA THR A 19 13.14 13.42 -26.58
C THR A 19 13.15 12.11 -27.36
N SER A 20 13.69 12.15 -28.58
CA SER A 20 13.86 10.97 -29.41
C SER A 20 14.93 10.05 -28.81
N ILE A 21 14.65 8.75 -28.79
CA ILE A 21 15.57 7.72 -28.30
C ILE A 21 16.15 6.95 -29.48
N TYR A 22 15.26 6.41 -30.32
CA TYR A 22 15.64 5.55 -31.41
C TYR A 22 14.58 5.57 -32.52
N HIS A 23 15.03 5.41 -33.75
CA HIS A 23 14.16 5.37 -34.93
C HIS A 23 14.69 4.32 -35.90
N ARG A 24 13.79 3.47 -36.42
CA ARG A 24 14.08 2.49 -37.46
C ARG A 24 13.00 2.48 -38.52
N SER A 25 13.39 2.19 -39.75
CA SER A 25 12.46 1.99 -40.87
C SER A 25 12.41 0.51 -41.22
N GLU A 26 11.21 0.00 -41.44
CA GLU A 26 10.93 -1.38 -41.76
C GLU A 26 10.34 -1.52 -43.16
N HIS A 27 10.70 -2.62 -43.82
CA HIS A 27 10.09 -3.04 -45.07
C HIS A 27 9.75 -4.53 -45.01
N VAL A 28 8.47 -4.84 -45.20
CA VAL A 28 7.94 -6.21 -45.15
C VAL A 28 7.46 -6.62 -46.54
N ASN A 29 7.93 -7.78 -47.00
CA ASN A 29 7.44 -8.39 -48.23
C ASN A 29 6.18 -9.21 -47.95
N ILE A 30 5.13 -9.00 -48.74
CA ILE A 30 3.89 -9.78 -48.67
C ILE A 30 4.03 -10.96 -49.65
N PRO A 31 3.94 -12.22 -49.19
CA PRO A 31 3.92 -13.37 -50.09
C PRO A 31 2.71 -13.34 -51.03
N PRO A 32 2.84 -13.81 -52.29
CA PRO A 32 1.70 -13.89 -53.21
C PRO A 32 0.53 -14.68 -52.61
N GLY A 33 -0.68 -14.15 -52.70
CA GLY A 33 -1.91 -14.78 -52.19
C GLY A 33 -2.19 -14.53 -50.70
N LYS A 34 -1.36 -13.70 -50.02
CA LYS A 34 -1.53 -13.30 -48.62
C LYS A 34 -1.90 -11.83 -48.43
N GLU A 35 -2.22 -11.12 -49.51
CA GLU A 35 -2.43 -9.66 -49.52
C GLU A 35 -3.61 -9.21 -48.65
N ASN A 36 -4.64 -10.06 -48.52
CA ASN A 36 -5.86 -9.78 -47.77
C ASN A 36 -5.88 -10.41 -46.36
N GLN A 37 -4.74 -10.88 -45.88
CA GLN A 37 -4.62 -11.51 -44.56
C GLN A 37 -3.91 -10.56 -43.59
N SER A 38 -4.28 -10.63 -42.32
CA SER A 38 -3.52 -9.97 -41.25
C SER A 38 -2.35 -10.83 -40.81
N ALA A 39 -1.24 -10.19 -40.47
CA ALA A 39 -0.08 -10.82 -39.88
C ALA A 39 0.34 -10.04 -38.63
N THR A 40 0.89 -10.75 -37.66
CA THR A 40 1.46 -10.16 -36.45
C THR A 40 2.95 -10.46 -36.42
N SER A 41 3.75 -9.41 -36.31
CA SER A 41 5.21 -9.49 -36.23
C SER A 41 5.68 -8.74 -35.00
N SER A 42 6.68 -9.30 -34.32
CA SER A 42 7.31 -8.66 -33.16
C SER A 42 8.55 -7.89 -33.61
N TYR A 43 8.68 -6.66 -33.14
CA TYR A 43 9.82 -5.78 -33.43
C TYR A 43 10.50 -5.40 -32.12
N ASP A 44 11.31 -6.31 -31.60
CA ASP A 44 12.00 -6.10 -30.34
C ASP A 44 13.09 -5.04 -30.50
N GLN A 45 13.10 -4.08 -29.59
CA GLN A 45 14.15 -3.07 -29.48
C GLN A 45 14.60 -2.99 -28.03
N ARG A 46 15.88 -3.30 -27.80
CA ARG A 46 16.50 -3.00 -26.51
C ARG A 46 16.96 -1.56 -26.52
N ILE A 47 16.33 -0.74 -25.70
CA ILE A 47 16.80 0.62 -25.44
C ILE A 47 17.86 0.50 -24.35
N MET A 48 19.14 0.58 -24.74
CA MET A 48 20.20 0.75 -23.77
C MET A 48 20.18 2.21 -23.30
N PRO A 49 20.28 2.47 -21.99
CA PRO A 49 20.47 3.82 -21.49
C PRO A 49 21.76 4.37 -22.10
N LEU A 50 21.66 5.47 -22.84
CA LEU A 50 22.84 6.23 -23.23
C LEU A 50 23.48 6.73 -21.94
N GLU A 51 24.81 6.70 -21.85
CA GLU A 51 25.58 6.76 -20.59
C GLU A 51 25.23 7.88 -19.60
N ASN A 52 24.43 8.89 -19.98
CA ASN A 52 24.05 10.02 -19.13
C ASN A 52 22.57 10.41 -19.14
N THR A 53 21.65 9.58 -19.68
CA THR A 53 20.23 9.95 -19.83
C THR A 53 19.27 8.87 -19.34
N TYR A 54 19.41 8.47 -18.08
CA TYR A 54 18.27 7.89 -17.38
C TYR A 54 17.34 9.03 -16.98
N SER A 55 16.30 9.24 -17.78
CA SER A 55 15.38 10.36 -17.55
C SER A 55 14.01 9.85 -17.14
N THR A 56 13.59 10.25 -15.94
CA THR A 56 12.25 9.99 -15.44
C THR A 56 11.23 10.59 -16.40
N GLY A 57 10.28 9.76 -16.84
CA GLY A 57 9.22 10.19 -17.74
C GLY A 57 8.46 9.01 -18.33
N THR A 58 7.59 9.31 -19.28
CA THR A 58 6.80 8.30 -19.98
C THR A 58 7.42 7.98 -21.33
N TYR A 59 7.79 6.73 -21.51
CA TYR A 59 8.37 6.20 -22.73
C TYR A 59 7.26 5.72 -23.64
N TYR A 60 7.33 6.07 -24.92
CA TYR A 60 6.36 5.73 -25.94
C TYR A 60 7.03 5.01 -27.11
N CYS A 61 6.26 4.15 -27.75
CA CYS A 61 6.54 3.61 -29.06
C CYS A 61 5.45 4.12 -30.01
N ALA A 62 5.83 4.69 -31.14
CA ALA A 62 4.91 5.11 -32.19
C ALA A 62 5.33 4.51 -33.53
N VAL A 63 4.35 4.06 -34.29
CA VAL A 63 4.52 3.49 -35.63
C VAL A 63 3.87 4.44 -36.64
N GLU A 64 4.60 4.74 -37.70
CA GLU A 64 4.16 5.66 -38.74
C GLU A 64 4.27 5.01 -40.13
N TRP A 65 3.24 5.15 -40.94
CA TRP A 65 3.24 4.67 -42.32
C TRP A 65 2.35 5.56 -43.19
N ASN A 66 2.94 6.14 -44.24
CA ASN A 66 2.28 7.21 -45.00
C ASN A 66 1.83 8.33 -44.04
N ASP A 67 0.57 8.76 -44.09
CA ASP A 67 0.02 9.83 -43.24
C ASP A 67 -0.62 9.31 -41.94
N ILE A 68 -0.43 8.04 -41.60
CA ILE A 68 -1.02 7.42 -40.40
C ILE A 68 0.08 7.24 -39.36
N GLN A 69 -0.17 7.75 -38.15
CA GLN A 69 0.66 7.53 -36.99
C GLN A 69 -0.18 6.94 -35.86
N ILE A 70 0.30 5.86 -35.25
CA ILE A 70 -0.32 5.25 -34.06
C ILE A 70 0.71 5.21 -32.94
N MET A 71 0.32 5.72 -31.78
CA MET A 71 1.13 5.73 -30.56
C MET A 71 0.62 4.67 -29.59
N GLY A 72 1.54 3.93 -28.97
CA GLY A 72 1.23 3.02 -27.87
C GLY A 72 0.83 3.75 -26.59
N LYS A 73 0.30 3.02 -25.60
CA LYS A 73 -0.14 3.58 -24.31
C LYS A 73 0.98 4.24 -23.49
N GLY A 74 2.22 3.87 -23.77
CA GLY A 74 3.41 4.31 -23.06
C GLY A 74 3.63 3.59 -21.72
N VAL A 75 4.83 3.76 -21.18
CA VAL A 75 5.26 3.18 -19.90
C VAL A 75 5.98 4.27 -19.11
N PHE A 76 5.50 4.56 -17.90
CA PHE A 76 6.19 5.49 -17.02
C PHE A 76 7.37 4.80 -16.35
N VAL A 77 8.55 5.41 -16.46
CA VAL A 77 9.78 4.95 -15.84
C VAL A 77 10.25 6.01 -14.86
N LEU A 78 10.39 5.61 -13.60
CA LEU A 78 10.93 6.47 -12.54
C LEU A 78 12.38 6.08 -12.27
N VAL A 79 13.30 6.97 -12.64
CA VAL A 79 14.72 6.82 -12.37
C VAL A 79 15.03 7.48 -11.04
N ARG A 80 15.65 6.73 -10.13
CA ARG A 80 16.18 7.23 -8.86
C ARG A 80 17.70 7.06 -8.83
N GLY A 81 18.42 8.12 -8.48
CA GLY A 81 19.89 8.08 -8.38
C GLY A 81 20.43 7.10 -7.33
N THR A 82 19.59 6.68 -6.38
CA THR A 82 19.96 5.77 -5.29
C THR A 82 19.49 4.32 -5.52
N GLY A 83 18.95 4.00 -6.71
CA GLY A 83 18.36 2.68 -6.99
C GLY A 83 17.00 2.45 -6.31
N TYR A 84 16.47 1.24 -6.47
CA TYR A 84 15.24 0.80 -5.77
C TYR A 84 15.61 0.38 -4.35
N GLY A 85 15.30 1.23 -3.36
CA GLY A 85 15.32 0.85 -1.96
C GLY A 85 13.99 0.21 -1.59
N GLU A 86 14.00 -1.09 -1.28
CA GLU A 86 12.83 -1.78 -0.73
C GLU A 86 12.35 -1.02 0.52
N SER A 87 11.14 -0.46 0.49
CA SER A 87 10.63 0.35 1.60
C SER A 87 10.22 -0.49 2.82
N SER A 88 10.39 -1.81 2.77
CA SER A 88 10.01 -2.76 3.84
C SER A 88 10.79 -2.55 5.15
N TYR A 89 12.04 -2.08 5.05
CA TYR A 89 12.94 -2.00 6.21
C TYR A 89 12.38 -1.16 7.37
N GLY A 90 11.70 -0.05 7.06
CA GLY A 90 11.09 0.80 8.10
C GLY A 90 9.94 0.13 8.84
N TRP A 91 9.12 -0.66 8.12
CA TRP A 91 7.97 -1.34 8.71
C TRP A 91 8.39 -2.49 9.62
N GLU A 92 9.37 -3.29 9.17
CA GLU A 92 9.92 -4.41 9.95
C GLU A 92 10.54 -3.93 11.27
N VAL A 93 11.27 -2.80 11.26
CA VAL A 93 11.87 -2.19 12.45
C VAL A 93 10.79 -1.70 13.43
N LEU A 94 9.73 -1.06 12.93
CA LEU A 94 8.64 -0.58 13.80
C LEU A 94 7.88 -1.75 14.44
N VAL A 95 7.62 -2.82 13.68
CA VAL A 95 6.95 -4.02 14.20
C VAL A 95 7.81 -4.70 15.26
N THR A 96 9.08 -4.93 14.99
CA THR A 96 10.00 -5.58 15.94
C THR A 96 10.17 -4.76 17.23
N LEU A 97 10.34 -3.44 17.13
CA LEU A 97 10.41 -2.56 18.30
C LEU A 97 9.12 -2.62 19.12
N THR A 98 7.96 -2.59 18.47
CA THR A 98 6.65 -2.64 19.16
C THR A 98 6.46 -3.96 19.90
N VAL A 99 6.79 -5.09 19.28
CA VAL A 99 6.71 -6.41 19.90
C VAL A 99 7.64 -6.50 21.11
N LEU A 100 8.88 -6.01 20.97
CA LEU A 100 9.85 -6.01 22.06
C LEU A 100 9.35 -5.19 23.26
N LEU A 101 8.84 -3.98 23.02
CA LEU A 101 8.27 -3.12 24.05
C LEU A 101 7.05 -3.74 24.74
N ALA A 102 6.18 -4.39 23.97
CA ALA A 102 5.01 -5.08 24.52
C ALA A 102 5.40 -6.23 25.46
N VAL A 103 6.36 -7.06 25.06
CA VAL A 103 6.89 -8.16 25.89
C VAL A 103 7.50 -7.63 27.18
N LEU A 104 8.34 -6.60 27.08
CA LEU A 104 8.97 -5.96 28.26
C LEU A 104 7.92 -5.37 29.21
N SER A 105 6.86 -4.74 28.68
CA SER A 105 5.77 -4.19 29.48
C SER A 105 5.00 -5.27 30.24
N ILE A 106 4.71 -6.40 29.60
CA ILE A 106 4.02 -7.54 30.23
C ILE A 106 4.89 -8.13 31.35
N ILE A 107 6.19 -8.35 31.09
CA ILE A 107 7.13 -8.90 32.07
C ILE A 107 7.25 -7.95 33.28
N ALA A 108 7.45 -6.65 33.04
CA ALA A 108 7.53 -5.65 34.10
C ALA A 108 6.25 -5.65 34.96
N THR A 109 5.08 -5.67 34.32
CA THR A 109 3.79 -5.69 35.01
C THR A 109 3.60 -6.96 35.84
N ALA A 110 3.98 -8.13 35.30
CA ALA A 110 3.91 -9.40 36.02
C ALA A 110 4.83 -9.42 37.26
N LEU A 111 6.07 -8.93 37.12
CA LEU A 111 7.03 -8.81 38.22
C LEU A 111 6.54 -7.86 39.32
N LEU A 112 5.97 -6.72 38.95
CA LEU A 112 5.39 -5.75 39.90
C LEU A 112 4.21 -6.36 40.68
N LEU A 113 3.31 -7.07 40.00
CA LEU A 113 2.18 -7.75 40.65
C LEU A 113 2.65 -8.89 41.55
N TRP A 114 3.67 -9.66 41.14
CA TRP A 114 4.25 -10.70 41.96
C TRP A 114 4.92 -10.12 43.21
N LYS A 115 5.74 -9.07 43.06
CA LYS A 115 6.33 -8.34 44.20
C LYS A 115 5.26 -7.80 45.15
N ARG A 116 4.16 -7.26 44.64
CA ARG A 116 3.03 -6.79 45.47
C ARG A 116 2.37 -7.93 46.26
N LYS A 117 2.12 -9.08 45.63
CA LYS A 117 1.60 -10.27 46.32
C LYS A 117 2.57 -10.83 47.36
N ALA A 118 3.87 -10.87 47.05
CA ALA A 118 4.90 -11.37 47.96
C ALA A 118 5.15 -10.43 49.15
N MET A 119 5.03 -9.11 48.95
CA MET A 119 5.19 -8.10 50.01
C MET A 119 3.92 -7.92 50.86
N SER A 120 2.75 -8.31 50.37
CA SER A 120 1.52 -8.44 51.16
C SER A 120 1.43 -9.75 51.96
N CYS A 121 2.46 -10.59 51.96
CA CYS A 121 2.56 -11.77 52.82
C CYS A 121 3.98 -12.03 53.35
N PRO A 122 4.41 -11.30 54.40
CA PRO A 122 5.12 -11.88 55.50
C PRO A 122 4.13 -12.11 56.66
N GLN A 123 4.14 -13.33 57.19
CA GLN A 123 3.31 -13.85 58.30
C GLN A 123 1.87 -14.30 57.99
N GLN A 124 1.78 -15.59 57.68
CA GLN A 124 0.90 -16.49 58.42
C GLN A 124 1.14 -16.30 59.93
N VAL A 125 0.31 -15.53 60.61
CA VAL A 125 0.04 -15.75 62.04
C VAL A 125 -1.47 -15.68 62.24
N LEU A 126 -2.00 -16.83 62.69
CA LEU A 126 -3.25 -17.05 63.42
C LEU A 126 -4.12 -15.81 63.67
N CYS A 127 -5.28 -15.72 63.02
CA CYS A 127 -6.45 -15.04 63.58
C CYS A 127 -7.69 -15.89 63.33
N PRO A 128 -8.48 -16.22 64.37
CA PRO A 128 -9.52 -17.22 64.27
C PRO A 128 -10.75 -16.69 63.54
N ARG A 129 -11.29 -17.54 62.68
CA ARG A 129 -12.63 -17.50 62.10
C ARG A 129 -13.68 -17.16 63.17
N ARG A 130 -14.35 -16.01 63.06
CA ARG A 130 -15.68 -15.82 63.68
C ARG A 130 -16.53 -14.77 62.96
N ASN A 131 -17.68 -15.25 62.52
CA ASN A 131 -18.84 -14.57 61.95
C ASN A 131 -19.14 -13.19 62.57
N GLN A 132 -19.51 -12.21 61.74
CA GLN A 132 -20.59 -11.26 62.03
C GLN A 132 -21.40 -11.01 60.74
N ILE A 133 -22.34 -11.92 60.53
CA ILE A 133 -23.54 -11.68 59.74
C ILE A 133 -24.47 -10.83 60.62
N ASN A 134 -25.08 -9.79 60.03
CA ASN A 134 -26.14 -8.91 60.54
C ASN A 134 -25.71 -7.65 61.30
N ILE A 135 -25.53 -6.53 60.56
CA ILE A 135 -26.01 -5.23 61.03
C ILE A 135 -26.78 -4.54 59.89
N LEU A 136 -28.09 -4.41 60.14
CA LEU A 136 -29.05 -3.45 59.59
C LEU A 136 -29.43 -3.51 58.10
N ARG A 137 -30.34 -4.45 57.85
CA ARG A 137 -31.40 -4.38 56.85
C ARG A 137 -32.28 -3.14 57.09
N GLN A 138 -31.89 -1.96 56.60
CA GLN A 138 -32.84 -0.86 56.45
C GLN A 138 -33.61 -1.06 55.13
N LYS A 139 -34.72 -1.77 55.29
CA LYS A 139 -35.80 -1.90 54.33
C LYS A 139 -36.39 -0.51 54.07
N VAL A 140 -36.16 0.05 52.90
CA VAL A 140 -37.04 1.07 52.30
C VAL A 140 -37.57 0.47 51.00
N GLU A 141 -38.86 0.16 51.04
CA GLU A 141 -39.74 -0.39 50.00
C GLU A 141 -40.90 0.63 50.01
N THR A 142 -41.38 1.33 48.97
CA THR A 142 -41.44 1.17 47.51
C THR A 142 -41.89 2.50 46.89
N GLN A 143 -41.44 2.86 45.68
CA GLN A 143 -42.32 3.33 44.57
C GLN A 143 -41.54 3.46 43.25
N PRO A 144 -42.06 2.97 42.10
CA PRO A 144 -41.49 3.24 40.79
C PRO A 144 -42.29 4.27 39.96
N ALA A 145 -41.57 4.84 38.98
CA ALA A 145 -41.97 5.46 37.70
C ALA A 145 -42.04 6.99 37.61
N SER A 146 -41.19 7.58 36.76
CA SER A 146 -41.65 8.11 35.47
C SER A 146 -40.45 8.39 34.54
N ALA A 147 -40.39 7.69 33.42
CA ALA A 147 -39.44 7.95 32.34
C ALA A 147 -40.00 9.04 31.43
N SER A 148 -39.25 10.11 31.22
CA SER A 148 -39.57 11.12 30.20
C SER A 148 -39.39 10.51 28.80
N PRO A 149 -40.32 10.70 27.86
CA PRO A 149 -40.16 10.20 26.50
C PRO A 149 -39.03 10.94 25.76
N PRO A 150 -38.29 10.29 24.84
CA PRO A 150 -37.31 10.95 23.99
C PRO A 150 -38.00 11.87 22.96
N PRO A 151 -37.33 12.96 22.53
CA PRO A 151 -37.88 13.89 21.55
C PRO A 151 -38.05 13.24 20.15
N PRO A 152 -39.03 13.67 19.35
CA PRO A 152 -39.29 13.11 18.03
C PRO A 152 -38.17 13.45 17.02
N PRO A 153 -37.92 12.58 16.03
CA PRO A 153 -36.91 12.82 14.99
C PRO A 153 -37.34 13.91 14.00
N PRO A 154 -36.39 14.61 13.37
CA PRO A 154 -36.67 15.69 12.42
C PRO A 154 -37.31 15.14 11.13
N VAL A 155 -38.37 15.82 10.69
CA VAL A 155 -39.00 15.62 9.38
C VAL A 155 -38.18 16.40 8.34
N TYR A 156 -37.77 15.72 7.28
CA TYR A 156 -37.21 16.35 6.09
C TYR A 156 -38.31 16.45 5.03
N ASP A 157 -38.50 17.65 4.48
CA ASP A 157 -39.28 17.90 3.25
C ASP A 157 -38.46 17.60 2.00
#